data_AF-A0A4Q9Q8E2-F1
#
_entry.id   AF-A0A4Q9Q8E2-F1
#
_cell.length_a   1.000
_cell.length_b   1.000
_cell.length_c   1.000
_cell.angle_alpha   90.00
_cell.angle_beta   90.00
_cell.angle_gamma   90.00
#
_symmetry.space_group_name_H-M   'P 1'
#
loop_
_entity.id
_entity.type
_entity.pdbx_description
1 polymer ?
#
loop_
_entity_poly.entity_id
_entity_poly.type
_entity_poly.pdbx_seq_one_letter_code
_entity_poly.pdbx_strand_id
1 'polypeptide(L)' 'MTHLSPSPLPSELTSIHHLPLELLENIFSYACTDGGHTGRSLSLVSRYFLDVVRPIRYGSV' A
#
# COMPACT_ATOMS: atom_id res chain seq x y z
N MET A 1 4.86 -2.34 -36.09
CA MET A 1 3.67 -2.75 -35.31
C MET A 1 3.93 -2.49 -33.83
N THR A 2 3.80 -1.24 -33.40
CA THR A 2 3.81 -0.88 -31.98
C THR A 2 2.37 -0.83 -31.53
N HIS A 3 1.96 -1.79 -30.71
CA HIS A 3 0.66 -1.81 -30.06
C HIS A 3 0.60 -0.61 -29.09
N LEU A 4 0.05 0.51 -29.56
CA LEU A 4 -0.32 1.64 -28.72
C LEU A 4 -1.42 1.16 -27.77
N SER A 5 -1.03 0.68 -26.60
CA SER A 5 -1.95 0.47 -25.50
C SER A 5 -2.67 1.81 -25.24
N PRO A 6 -4.00 1.83 -25.12
CA PRO A 6 -4.71 3.04 -24.78
C PRO A 6 -4.16 3.58 -23.45
N SER A 7 -3.86 4.88 -23.41
CA SER A 7 -3.45 5.57 -22.18
C SER A 7 -4.54 5.36 -21.12
N PRO A 8 -4.19 4.92 -19.89
CA PRO A 8 -5.18 4.66 -18.85
C PRO A 8 -5.98 5.94 -18.57
N LEU A 9 -7.31 5.82 -18.49
CA LEU A 9 -8.16 6.95 -18.11
C LEU A 9 -7.78 7.43 -16.70
N PRO A 10 -7.95 8.74 -16.37
CA PRO A 10 -7.54 9.32 -15.09
C PRO A 10 -8.04 8.58 -13.85
N SER A 11 -9.20 7.92 -13.94
CA SER A 11 -9.83 7.13 -12.88
C SER A 11 -9.13 5.79 -12.59
N GLU A 12 -8.32 5.27 -13.51
CA GLU A 12 -7.53 4.06 -13.25
C GLU A 12 -6.31 4.40 -12.39
N LEU A 13 -5.73 5.59 -12.52
CA LEU A 13 -4.57 6.04 -11.74
C LEU A 13 -4.90 6.40 -10.27
N THR A 14 -6.17 6.45 -9.88
CA THR A 14 -6.58 6.85 -8.51
C THR A 14 -6.66 5.69 -7.52
N SER A 15 -6.49 4.45 -7.97
CA SER A 15 -6.50 3.29 -7.08
C SER A 15 -5.25 3.27 -6.20
N ILE A 16 -5.43 3.05 -4.90
CA ILE A 16 -4.32 2.93 -3.94
C ILE A 16 -3.35 1.79 -4.27
N HIS A 17 -3.82 0.80 -5.05
CA HIS A 17 -3.02 -0.32 -5.53
C HIS A 17 -2.05 0.05 -6.66
N HIS A 18 -2.17 1.24 -7.24
CA HIS A 18 -1.25 1.75 -8.26
C HIS A 18 -0.17 2.67 -7.69
N LEU A 19 -0.20 2.98 -6.40
CA LEU A 19 0.92 3.68 -5.76
C LEU A 19 2.15 2.77 -5.73
N PRO A 20 3.36 3.32 -5.94
CA PRO A 20 4.60 2.60 -5.65
C PRO A 20 4.61 2.04 -4.23
N LEU A 21 5.20 0.85 -4.08
CA LEU A 21 5.29 0.16 -2.80
C LEU A 21 5.96 1.05 -1.75
N GLU A 22 7.02 1.76 -2.11
CA GLU A 22 7.81 2.59 -1.19
C GLU A 22 6.97 3.72 -0.60
N LEU A 23 6.00 4.27 -1.35
CA LEU A 23 5.09 5.28 -0.84
C LEU A 23 4.12 4.71 0.19
N LEU A 24 3.60 3.50 -0.07
CA LEU A 24 2.69 2.83 0.86
C LEU A 24 3.43 2.41 2.14
N GLU A 25 4.64 1.86 2.01
CA GLU A 25 5.50 1.54 3.16
C GLU A 25 5.81 2.79 3.99
N ASN A 26 6.17 3.91 3.34
CA ASN A 26 6.42 5.17 4.01
C ASN A 26 5.18 5.67 4.75
N ILE A 27 4.01 5.73 4.10
CA ILE A 27 2.75 6.14 4.74
C ILE A 27 2.42 5.23 5.93
N PHE A 28 2.51 3.92 5.74
CA PHE A 28 2.16 2.95 6.79
C PHE A 28 3.16 2.98 7.95
N SER A 29 4.44 3.32 7.71
CA SER A 29 5.43 3.50 8.78
C SER A 29 5.04 4.62 9.77
N TYR A 30 4.44 5.70 9.27
CA TYR A 30 3.90 6.78 10.11
C TYR A 30 2.57 6.40 10.78
N ALA A 31 1.78 5.53 10.15
CA ALA A 31 0.48 5.12 10.68
C ALA A 31 0.60 4.01 11.76
N CYS A 32 1.56 3.10 11.63
CA CYS A 32 1.71 1.91 12.47
C CYS A 32 2.48 2.17 13.78
N THR A 33 2.24 3.29 14.46
CA THR A 33 2.92 3.68 15.70
C THR A 33 2.12 3.36 16.97
N ASP A 34 1.05 2.58 16.86
CA ASP A 34 0.03 2.38 17.90
C ASP A 34 0.04 0.97 18.52
N GLY A 35 1.22 0.38 18.72
CA GLY A 35 1.33 -0.98 19.29
C GLY A 35 0.92 -2.09 18.32
N GLY A 36 0.82 -1.77 17.02
CA GLY A 36 0.47 -2.72 15.96
C GLY A 36 -1.03 -2.84 15.67
N HIS A 37 -1.88 -2.03 16.29
CA HIS A 37 -3.33 -2.05 16.04
C HIS A 37 -3.65 -1.57 14.61
N THR A 38 -3.06 -0.46 14.18
CA THR A 38 -3.21 0.07 12.81
C THR A 38 -2.61 -0.88 11.78
N GLY A 39 -1.43 -1.45 12.04
CA GLY A 39 -0.84 -2.47 11.17
C GLY A 39 -1.74 -3.70 11.01
N ARG A 40 -2.38 -4.16 12.09
CA ARG A 40 -3.34 -5.25 12.03
C ARG A 40 -4.57 -4.88 11.19
N SER A 41 -5.12 -3.68 11.38
CA SER A 41 -6.28 -3.20 10.59
C SER A 41 -5.96 -3.11 9.10
N LEU A 42 -4.82 -2.54 8.73
CA LEU A 42 -4.38 -2.45 7.32
C LEU A 42 -4.19 -3.83 6.69
N SER A 43 -3.62 -4.79 7.43
CA SER A 43 -3.42 -6.17 6.96
C SER A 43 -4.73 -6.89 6.62
N LEU A 44 -5.88 -6.44 7.14
CA LEU A 44 -7.19 -7.03 6.87
C LEU A 44 -7.89 -6.43 5.64
N VAL A 45 -7.39 -5.31 5.09
CA VAL A 45 -7.99 -4.63 3.93
C VAL A 45 -7.80 -5.45 2.65
N SER A 46 -6.59 -5.98 2.41
CA SER A 46 -6.29 -6.78 1.24
C SER A 46 -5.01 -7.60 1.44
N ARG A 47 -4.81 -8.63 0.60
CA ARG A 47 -3.55 -9.40 0.54
C ARG A 47 -2.36 -8.49 0.23
N TYR A 48 -2.54 -7.53 -0.68
CA TYR A 48 -1.50 -6.55 -1.01
C TYR A 48 -1.08 -5.75 0.22
N PHE A 49 -2.04 -5.24 1.00
CA PHE A 49 -1.75 -4.47 2.20
C PHE A 49 -1.12 -5.33 3.29
N LEU A 50 -1.52 -6.60 3.44
CA LEU A 50 -0.85 -7.55 4.31
C LEU A 50 0.64 -7.68 3.97
N ASP A 51 0.98 -7.76 2.68
CA ASP A 51 2.35 -7.87 2.22
C ASP A 51 3.15 -6.59 2.48
N VAL A 52 2.58 -5.41 2.21
CA VAL A 52 3.20 -4.09 2.51
C VAL A 52 3.41 -3.90 4.02
N VAL A 53 2.47 -4.34 4.85
CA VAL A 53 2.53 -4.15 6.31
C VAL A 53 3.45 -5.15 6.99
N ARG A 54 3.67 -6.33 6.39
CA ARG A 54 4.49 -7.40 6.97
C ARG A 54 5.88 -6.96 7.47
N PRO A 55 6.67 -6.15 6.74
CA PRO A 55 7.96 -5.67 7.21
C PRO A 55 7.88 -4.60 8.31
N ILE A 56 6.78 -3.83 8.39
CA ILE A 56 6.66 -2.65 9.25
C ILE A 56 5.81 -2.87 10.51
N ARG A 57 5.03 -3.96 10.59
CA ARG A 57 4.11 -4.27 11.71
C ARG A 57 4.77 -4.42 13.09
N TYR A 58 6.09 -4.55 13.14
CA TYR A 58 6.88 -4.66 14.36
C TYR A 58 7.65 -3.37 14.71
N GLY A 59 7.42 -2.28 13.98
CA GLY A 59 8.06 -0.99 14.23
C GLY A 59 7.58 -0.26 15.50
N SER A 60 6.54 -0.78 16.17
CA SER A 60 6.16 -0.30 17.50
C SER A 60 7.02 -0.99 18.55
N VAL A 61 8.05 -0.29 19.01
CA VAL A 61 8.76 -0.58 20.27
C VAL A 61 7.96 -0.08 21.47
#